data_AF-A0A960YW01-F1
#
_entry.id   AF-A0A960YW01-F1
#
_cell.length_a   1.000
_cell.length_b   1.000
_cell.length_c   1.000
_cell.angle_alpha   90.00
_cell.angle_beta   90.00
_cell.angle_gamma   90.00
#
_symmetry.space_group_name_H-M   'P 1'
#
loop_
_entity.id
_entity.type
_entity.pdbx_description
1 polymer ?
#
loop_
_entity_poly.entity_id
_entity_poly.type
_entity_poly.pdbx_seq_one_letter_code
_entity_poly.pdbx_strand_id
1 'polypeptide(L)'
;MNENSINNQKIDPLIPFIAGLVLLIILLVTIFFIKDPSPFQYLVFRVIIALSAAGLAALLPGFLSVETKGGIKAGGALGVFVIVYFFSPAELMLNNKSDKAHKNHPDSQNSMPPLKNEPKLNFIPGVYESLIIKYYELVSNYNQLDSNPNLKNEVLENSIKIAEQFANFDRTQFSNSEKIDSSYYIMTLYFYAANLTENEKEKRKYIYYSLKYIRKGKNGISSSIQMSKKGDPVNQKLFQWVIEESLREKFIFYEALNFCMLKIMGEDVDLKEIDDLMDSIPSQYKLKYRLDENPLLIEVRKEGKEIIEEEKL
;
A
#
# COMPACT_ATOMS: atom_id res chain seq x y z
N MET A 1 26.03 -6.27 63.61
CA MET A 1 25.48 -5.48 62.48
C MET A 1 24.45 -6.36 61.81
N ASN A 2 23.16 -6.02 61.92
CA ASN A 2 22.06 -6.78 61.33
C ASN A 2 22.03 -6.54 59.82
N GLU A 3 22.25 -7.58 59.04
CA GLU A 3 21.94 -7.60 57.62
C GLU A 3 20.43 -7.43 57.43
N ASN A 4 20.06 -6.29 56.85
CA ASN A 4 18.68 -6.01 56.46
C ASN A 4 18.22 -7.06 55.46
N SER A 5 17.29 -7.90 55.91
CA SER A 5 16.43 -8.73 55.07
C SER A 5 15.65 -7.83 54.11
N ILE A 6 16.17 -7.65 52.90
CA ILE A 6 15.45 -7.02 51.79
C ILE A 6 14.27 -7.94 51.49
N ASN A 7 13.12 -7.54 52.04
CA ASN A 7 11.86 -8.25 51.99
C ASN A 7 11.42 -8.34 50.53
N ASN A 8 11.45 -9.54 49.93
CA ASN A 8 10.87 -9.84 48.63
C ASN A 8 9.33 -9.76 48.75
N GLN A 9 8.79 -8.54 48.85
CA GLN A 9 7.36 -8.31 48.75
C GLN A 9 6.92 -8.67 47.33
N LYS A 10 6.24 -9.80 47.19
CA LYS A 10 5.51 -10.15 45.97
C LYS A 10 4.53 -9.01 45.71
N ILE A 11 4.75 -8.25 44.63
CA ILE A 11 3.81 -7.23 44.18
C ILE A 11 2.50 -7.94 43.85
N ASP A 12 1.42 -7.52 44.50
CA ASP A 12 0.10 -8.09 44.27
C ASP A 12 -0.32 -7.79 42.82
N PRO A 13 -0.63 -8.83 42.00
CA PRO A 13 -1.05 -8.64 40.60
C PRO A 13 -2.31 -7.76 40.47
N LEU A 14 -3.06 -7.54 41.55
CA LEU A 14 -4.17 -6.60 41.60
C LEU A 14 -3.76 -5.14 41.30
N ILE A 15 -2.54 -4.74 41.70
CA ILE A 15 -2.05 -3.36 41.55
C ILE A 15 -1.94 -2.94 40.07
N PRO A 16 -1.21 -3.66 39.18
CA PRO A 16 -1.11 -3.28 37.77
C PRO A 16 -2.46 -3.37 37.04
N PHE A 17 -3.36 -4.24 37.49
CA PHE A 17 -4.72 -4.32 36.93
C PHE A 17 -5.53 -3.06 37.19
N ILE A 18 -5.60 -2.63 38.46
CA ILE A 18 -6.34 -1.43 38.84
C ILE A 18 -5.74 -0.21 38.13
N ALA A 19 -4.42 -0.14 38.03
CA ALA A 19 -3.74 0.93 37.28
C ALA A 19 -4.14 0.94 35.81
N GLY A 20 -4.16 -0.21 35.14
CA GLY A 20 -4.58 -0.34 33.74
C GLY A 20 -6.05 0.04 33.52
N LEU A 21 -6.94 -0.38 34.45
CA LEU A 21 -8.36 -0.06 34.39
C LEU A 21 -8.62 1.45 34.58
N VAL A 22 -7.95 2.08 35.53
CA VAL A 22 -8.06 3.52 35.76
C VAL A 22 -7.56 4.31 34.55
N LEU A 23 -6.43 3.93 33.95
CA LEU A 23 -5.91 4.56 32.73
C LEU A 23 -6.88 4.44 31.56
N LEU A 24 -7.53 3.29 31.40
CA LEU A 24 -8.53 3.07 30.36
C LEU A 24 -9.76 3.97 30.54
N ILE A 25 -10.25 4.10 31.79
CA ILE A 25 -11.38 4.98 32.11
C ILE A 25 -11.04 6.45 31.83
N ILE A 26 -9.84 6.91 32.22
CA ILE A 26 -9.37 8.27 31.94
C ILE A 26 -9.34 8.53 30.43
N LEU A 27 -8.87 7.56 29.65
CA LEU A 27 -8.82 7.68 28.20
C LEU A 27 -10.23 7.77 27.59
N LEU A 28 -11.16 6.93 28.04
CA LEU A 28 -12.57 6.99 27.59
C LEU A 28 -13.22 8.34 27.89
N VAL A 29 -12.98 8.88 29.08
CA VAL A 29 -13.49 10.22 29.46
C VAL A 29 -12.89 11.29 28.54
N THR A 30 -11.58 11.22 28.26
CA THR A 30 -10.87 12.20 27.44
C THR A 30 -11.41 12.29 26.01
N ILE A 31 -11.86 11.17 25.43
CA ILE A 31 -12.43 11.11 24.08
C ILE A 31 -13.70 11.99 23.96
N PHE A 32 -14.48 12.15 25.02
CA PHE A 32 -15.66 13.01 25.00
C PHE A 32 -15.33 14.51 24.96
N PHE A 33 -14.13 14.90 25.43
CA PHE A 33 -13.70 16.30 25.47
C PHE A 33 -12.85 16.70 24.27
N ILE A 34 -12.18 15.75 23.60
CA ILE A 34 -11.25 16.03 22.49
C ILE A 34 -11.80 15.42 21.19
N LYS A 35 -12.48 16.26 20.38
CA LYS A 35 -13.10 15.85 19.11
C LYS A 35 -12.12 15.73 17.93
N ASP A 36 -11.00 16.46 17.96
CA ASP A 36 -9.96 16.44 16.91
C ASP A 36 -8.58 16.46 17.57
N PRO A 37 -8.01 15.29 17.93
CA PRO A 37 -6.75 15.22 18.65
C PRO A 37 -5.58 15.68 17.78
N SER A 38 -4.61 16.38 18.37
CA SER A 38 -3.36 16.69 17.67
C SER A 38 -2.52 15.42 17.44
N PRO A 39 -1.58 15.40 16.47
CA PRO A 39 -0.71 14.25 16.24
C PRO A 39 0.03 13.77 17.50
N PHE A 40 0.42 14.72 18.35
CA PHE A 40 1.04 14.43 19.64
C PHE A 40 0.05 13.76 20.61
N GLN A 41 -1.21 14.22 20.67
CA GLN A 41 -2.24 13.62 21.52
C GLN A 41 -2.57 12.19 21.11
N TYR A 42 -2.58 11.89 19.80
CA TYR A 42 -2.73 10.52 19.31
C TYR A 42 -1.59 9.60 19.78
N LEU A 43 -0.34 10.08 19.74
CA LEU A 43 0.80 9.31 20.26
C LEU A 43 0.60 9.02 21.75
N VAL A 44 0.17 10.01 22.53
CA VAL A 44 -0.13 9.86 23.96
C VAL A 44 -1.25 8.84 24.19
N PHE A 45 -2.35 8.94 23.43
CA PHE A 45 -3.46 7.97 23.53
C PHE A 45 -3.02 6.55 23.20
N ARG A 46 -2.19 6.38 22.16
CA ARG A 46 -1.65 5.07 21.78
C ARG A 46 -0.82 4.44 22.91
N VAL A 47 0.07 5.23 23.53
CA VAL A 47 0.89 4.76 24.66
C VAL A 47 0.00 4.39 25.86
N ILE A 48 -1.00 5.20 26.18
CA ILE A 48 -1.93 4.93 27.30
C ILE A 48 -2.77 3.67 27.04
N ILE A 49 -3.28 3.47 25.82
CA ILE A 49 -4.03 2.25 25.45
C ILE A 49 -3.13 1.02 25.58
N ALA A 50 -1.89 1.08 25.07
CA ALA A 50 -0.95 -0.03 25.15
C ALA A 50 -0.58 -0.36 26.60
N LEU A 51 -0.33 0.64 27.45
CA LEU A 51 -0.07 0.45 28.89
C LEU A 51 -1.28 -0.12 29.62
N SER A 52 -2.49 0.33 29.28
CA SER A 52 -3.74 -0.16 29.88
C SER A 52 -3.96 -1.63 29.54
N ALA A 53 -3.79 -2.01 28.27
CA ALA A 53 -3.89 -3.40 27.81
C ALA A 53 -2.85 -4.30 28.47
N ALA A 54 -1.62 -3.82 28.64
CA ALA A 54 -0.56 -4.53 29.35
C ALA A 54 -0.92 -4.77 30.83
N GLY A 55 -1.47 -3.75 31.51
CA GLY A 55 -1.94 -3.87 32.89
C GLY A 55 -3.07 -4.90 33.06
N LEU A 56 -4.03 -4.92 32.12
CA LEU A 56 -5.09 -5.94 32.10
C LEU A 56 -4.53 -7.35 31.83
N ALA A 57 -3.56 -7.47 30.92
CA ALA A 57 -2.93 -8.74 30.59
C ALA A 57 -2.05 -9.31 31.72
N ALA A 58 -1.60 -8.48 32.67
CA ALA A 58 -0.83 -8.92 33.82
C ALA A 58 -1.61 -9.88 34.74
N LEU A 59 -2.95 -9.86 34.69
CA LEU A 59 -3.81 -10.80 35.43
C LEU A 59 -4.02 -12.15 34.73
N LEU A 60 -3.58 -12.32 33.50
CA LEU A 60 -3.77 -13.55 32.75
C LEU A 60 -2.55 -14.46 32.94
N PRO A 61 -2.55 -15.35 33.95
CA PRO A 61 -1.45 -16.30 34.12
C PRO A 61 -1.35 -17.18 32.87
N GLY A 62 -0.14 -17.29 32.31
CA GLY A 62 0.13 -18.20 31.19
C GLY A 62 -0.26 -17.71 29.80
N PHE A 63 -0.68 -16.45 29.62
CA PHE A 63 -1.14 -15.98 28.30
C PHE A 63 -0.03 -15.94 27.24
N LEU A 64 1.17 -15.48 27.61
CA LEU A 64 2.34 -15.39 26.72
C LEU A 64 3.61 -15.53 27.56
N SER A 65 4.23 -16.72 27.54
CA SER A 65 5.60 -16.92 28.02
C SER A 65 6.49 -17.06 26.79
N VAL A 66 7.00 -15.93 26.30
CA VAL A 66 7.94 -15.94 25.17
C VAL A 66 9.34 -15.99 25.75
N GLU A 67 9.86 -17.20 25.90
CA GLU A 67 11.28 -17.40 26.21
C GLU A 67 12.07 -17.34 24.90
N THR A 68 12.78 -16.23 24.70
CA THR A 68 13.73 -16.14 23.58
C THR A 68 15.03 -16.84 23.98
N LYS A 69 15.68 -17.55 23.04
CA LYS A 69 16.92 -18.31 23.26
C LYS A 69 18.11 -17.47 23.77
N GLY A 70 17.97 -16.15 23.90
CA GLY A 70 18.93 -15.21 24.49
C GLY A 70 18.66 -14.81 25.94
N GLY A 71 17.71 -15.45 26.64
CA GLY A 71 17.49 -15.24 28.08
C GLY A 71 16.58 -14.07 28.45
N ILE A 72 15.99 -13.37 27.47
CA ILE A 72 14.98 -12.34 27.75
C ILE A 72 13.64 -13.04 27.97
N LYS A 73 13.22 -13.14 29.23
CA LYS A 73 11.85 -13.47 29.62
C LYS A 73 11.01 -12.20 29.55
N ALA A 74 10.35 -11.96 28.43
CA ALA A 74 9.30 -10.95 28.38
C ALA A 74 8.08 -11.50 29.14
N GLY A 75 7.69 -10.86 30.23
CA GLY A 75 6.42 -11.18 30.89
C GLY A 75 5.25 -10.94 29.92
N GLY A 76 4.17 -11.73 30.02
CA GLY A 76 3.03 -11.68 29.09
C GLY A 76 2.44 -10.27 28.89
N ALA A 77 2.46 -9.42 29.93
CA ALA A 77 2.04 -8.02 29.86
C ALA A 77 2.90 -7.17 28.90
N LEU A 78 4.22 -7.40 28.85
CA LEU A 78 5.12 -6.68 27.95
C LEU A 78 4.90 -7.09 26.49
N GLY A 79 4.60 -8.36 26.23
CA GLY A 79 4.21 -8.83 24.90
C GLY A 79 2.93 -8.15 24.41
N VAL A 80 1.92 -8.07 25.28
CA VAL A 80 0.66 -7.36 24.96
C VAL A 80 0.89 -5.87 24.73
N PHE A 81 1.74 -5.21 25.52
CA PHE A 81 2.13 -3.81 25.27
C PHE A 81 2.68 -3.62 23.86
N VAL A 82 3.67 -4.42 23.45
CA VAL A 82 4.33 -4.31 22.14
C VAL A 82 3.34 -4.54 21.01
N ILE A 83 2.49 -5.57 21.11
CA ILE A 83 1.45 -5.85 20.11
C ILE A 83 0.50 -4.66 19.99
N VAL A 84 -0.04 -4.16 21.09
CA VAL A 84 -1.02 -3.06 21.04
C VAL A 84 -0.37 -1.75 20.59
N TYR A 85 0.88 -1.51 20.99
CA TYR A 85 1.62 -0.32 20.57
C TYR A 85 1.86 -0.32 19.06
N PHE A 86 2.41 -1.39 18.47
CA PHE A 86 2.74 -1.39 17.04
C PHE A 86 1.54 -1.64 16.12
N PHE A 87 0.50 -2.35 16.56
CA PHE A 87 -0.66 -2.70 15.74
C PHE A 87 -1.88 -1.78 15.94
N SER A 88 -1.71 -0.60 16.56
CA SER A 88 -2.84 0.34 16.74
C SER A 88 -3.27 1.00 15.41
N PRO A 89 -4.57 0.92 15.03
CA PRO A 89 -5.10 1.41 13.75
C PRO A 89 -5.09 2.95 13.58
N ALA A 90 -4.77 3.72 14.63
CA ALA A 90 -4.86 5.18 14.62
C ALA A 90 -3.84 5.89 13.69
N GLU A 91 -2.74 5.24 13.32
CA GLU A 91 -1.72 5.83 12.42
C GLU A 91 -2.22 6.05 10.99
N LEU A 92 -3.28 5.35 10.57
CA LEU A 92 -3.84 5.48 9.23
C LEU A 92 -4.55 6.83 8.99
N MET A 93 -4.85 7.60 10.04
CA MET A 93 -5.74 8.77 9.95
C MET A 93 -5.01 10.13 9.98
N LEU A 94 -3.73 10.19 10.36
CA LEU A 94 -3.02 11.44 10.66
C LEU A 94 -2.21 12.07 9.52
N ASN A 95 -2.00 11.36 8.41
CA ASN A 95 -1.11 11.82 7.33
C ASN A 95 -1.73 12.86 6.37
N ASN A 96 -2.93 13.38 6.66
CA ASN A 96 -3.73 14.15 5.70
C ASN A 96 -3.69 15.70 5.81
N LYS A 97 -2.84 16.32 6.64
CA LYS A 97 -2.98 17.79 6.90
C LYS A 97 -1.75 18.69 6.72
N SER A 98 -0.61 18.18 6.26
CA SER A 98 0.52 19.03 5.87
C SER A 98 0.76 18.86 4.38
N ASP A 99 0.55 19.91 3.58
CA ASP A 99 1.28 20.25 2.34
C ASP A 99 0.42 21.05 1.36
N LYS A 100 0.16 22.33 1.70
CA LYS A 100 -0.26 23.34 0.73
C LYS A 100 0.89 24.32 0.48
N ALA A 101 1.88 23.93 -0.32
CA ALA A 101 2.67 24.84 -1.13
C ALA A 101 3.71 24.06 -1.96
N HIS A 102 3.42 23.70 -3.21
CA HIS A 102 4.44 23.71 -4.26
C HIS A 102 3.85 23.89 -5.66
N LYS A 103 4.50 24.80 -6.40
CA LYS A 103 4.06 25.40 -7.67
C LYS A 103 4.32 24.48 -8.86
N ASN A 104 3.51 24.72 -9.88
CA ASN A 104 3.40 24.07 -11.19
C ASN A 104 4.74 23.85 -11.91
N HIS A 105 4.94 22.64 -12.44
CA HIS A 105 5.90 22.35 -13.49
C HIS A 105 5.12 22.04 -14.79
N PRO A 106 5.46 22.64 -15.95
CA PRO A 106 4.76 22.38 -17.20
C PRO A 106 5.48 21.25 -17.96
N ASP A 107 4.83 20.08 -18.07
CA ASP A 107 5.29 19.01 -18.96
C ASP A 107 4.34 18.77 -20.13
N SER A 108 4.97 18.37 -21.22
CA SER A 108 4.62 18.44 -22.64
C SER A 108 3.27 17.89 -23.10
N GLN A 109 2.69 18.61 -24.06
CA GLN A 109 1.47 18.27 -24.79
C GLN A 109 1.70 17.18 -25.84
N ASN A 110 1.33 15.94 -25.52
CA ASN A 110 0.73 15.04 -26.51
C ASN A 110 -0.78 15.04 -26.23
N SER A 111 -1.57 15.53 -27.18
CA SER A 111 -3.00 15.83 -27.03
C SER A 111 -3.84 14.55 -26.94
N MET A 112 -3.89 14.03 -25.73
CA MET A 112 -4.79 12.98 -25.25
C MET A 112 -6.26 13.42 -25.39
N PRO A 113 -7.19 12.54 -25.82
CA PRO A 113 -8.61 12.82 -25.66
C PRO A 113 -8.87 13.00 -24.15
N PRO A 114 -9.44 14.13 -23.71
CA PRO A 114 -9.67 14.36 -22.30
C PRO A 114 -10.53 13.22 -21.75
N LEU A 115 -10.14 12.68 -20.59
CA LEU A 115 -11.10 11.95 -19.75
C LEU A 115 -12.31 12.88 -19.61
N LYS A 116 -13.51 12.32 -19.78
CA LYS A 116 -14.77 13.06 -19.72
C LYS A 116 -14.67 14.03 -18.53
N ASN A 117 -14.90 15.32 -18.77
CA ASN A 117 -14.67 16.40 -17.79
C ASN A 117 -15.65 16.27 -16.62
N GLU A 118 -15.46 15.27 -15.77
CA GLU A 118 -16.24 15.04 -14.57
C GLU A 118 -15.70 15.92 -13.44
N PRO A 119 -16.57 16.41 -12.54
CA PRO A 119 -16.13 17.19 -11.40
C PRO A 119 -15.17 16.35 -10.53
N LYS A 120 -14.07 16.95 -10.10
CA LYS A 120 -13.11 16.29 -9.21
C LYS A 120 -13.80 15.93 -7.89
N LEU A 121 -13.69 14.67 -7.49
CA LEU A 121 -14.19 14.16 -6.22
C LEU A 121 -13.23 14.59 -5.11
N ASN A 122 -13.75 15.22 -4.05
CA ASN A 122 -12.97 15.46 -2.84
C ASN A 122 -12.53 14.12 -2.23
N PHE A 123 -11.35 14.09 -1.61
CA PHE A 123 -10.90 12.90 -0.93
C PHE A 123 -11.71 12.68 0.34
N ILE A 124 -12.42 11.55 0.39
CA ILE A 124 -13.16 11.09 1.55
C ILE A 124 -12.61 9.69 1.85
N PRO A 125 -11.89 9.49 2.98
CA PRO A 125 -11.19 8.23 3.26
C PRO A 125 -12.04 6.97 3.06
N GLY A 126 -13.27 6.95 3.58
CA GLY A 126 -14.18 5.81 3.43
C GLY A 126 -14.62 5.52 1.98
N VAL A 127 -14.61 6.52 1.10
CA VAL A 127 -14.89 6.30 -0.33
C VAL A 127 -13.68 5.65 -1.00
N TYR A 128 -12.46 6.11 -0.69
CA TYR A 128 -11.23 5.54 -1.22
C TYR A 128 -11.05 4.08 -0.79
N GLU A 129 -11.27 3.77 0.50
CA GLU A 129 -11.24 2.40 1.04
C GLU A 129 -12.28 1.49 0.36
N SER A 130 -13.50 2.00 0.14
CA SER A 130 -14.53 1.27 -0.59
C SER A 130 -14.11 0.93 -2.03
N LEU A 131 -13.42 1.84 -2.73
CA LEU A 131 -12.91 1.55 -4.07
C LEU A 131 -11.79 0.51 -4.04
N ILE A 132 -10.94 0.50 -3.02
CA ILE A 132 -9.91 -0.52 -2.84
C ILE A 132 -10.55 -1.91 -2.69
N ILE A 133 -11.61 -2.04 -1.88
CA ILE A 133 -12.34 -3.31 -1.73
C ILE A 133 -12.89 -3.78 -3.08
N LYS A 134 -13.56 -2.88 -3.82
CA LYS A 134 -14.10 -3.19 -5.15
C LYS A 134 -13.02 -3.57 -6.15
N TYR A 135 -11.85 -2.93 -6.07
CA TYR A 135 -10.69 -3.30 -6.88
C TYR A 135 -10.28 -4.76 -6.62
N TYR A 136 -10.18 -5.17 -5.36
CA TYR A 136 -9.81 -6.55 -5.03
C TYR A 136 -10.86 -7.58 -5.43
N GLU A 137 -12.16 -7.27 -5.26
CA GLU A 137 -13.24 -8.11 -5.80
C GLU A 137 -13.12 -8.26 -7.32
N LEU A 138 -12.85 -7.17 -8.03
CA LEU A 138 -12.69 -7.19 -9.48
C LEU A 138 -11.49 -8.03 -9.92
N VAL A 139 -10.35 -7.90 -9.24
CA VAL A 139 -9.16 -8.73 -9.50
C VAL A 139 -9.49 -10.21 -9.30
N SER A 140 -10.24 -10.54 -8.25
CA SER A 140 -10.72 -11.91 -8.02
C SER A 140 -11.59 -12.41 -9.17
N ASN A 141 -12.54 -11.59 -9.64
CA ASN A 141 -13.42 -11.94 -10.76
C ASN A 141 -12.65 -12.08 -12.09
N TYR A 142 -11.67 -11.22 -12.34
CA TYR A 142 -10.81 -11.30 -13.52
C TYR A 142 -10.07 -12.65 -13.56
N ASN A 143 -9.51 -13.08 -12.44
CA ASN A 143 -8.79 -14.37 -12.34
C ASN A 143 -9.71 -15.60 -12.51
N GLN A 144 -11.03 -15.42 -12.47
CA GLN A 144 -12.01 -16.50 -12.68
C GLN A 144 -12.52 -16.58 -14.12
N LEU A 145 -12.10 -15.68 -15.01
CA LEU A 145 -12.66 -15.58 -16.36
C LEU A 145 -12.53 -16.86 -17.19
N ASP A 146 -11.43 -17.60 -17.07
CA ASP A 146 -11.23 -18.88 -17.76
C ASP A 146 -12.29 -19.92 -17.34
N SER A 147 -12.68 -19.90 -16.05
CA SER A 147 -13.69 -20.80 -15.49
C SER A 147 -15.13 -20.28 -15.64
N ASN A 148 -15.31 -18.96 -15.78
CA ASN A 148 -16.61 -18.30 -15.88
C ASN A 148 -16.58 -17.14 -16.89
N PRO A 149 -16.68 -17.44 -18.20
CA PRO A 149 -16.62 -16.43 -19.26
C PRO A 149 -17.75 -15.39 -19.20
N ASN A 150 -18.86 -15.69 -18.53
CA ASN A 150 -20.00 -14.77 -18.38
C ASN A 150 -19.63 -13.51 -17.59
N LEU A 151 -18.55 -13.55 -16.80
CA LEU A 151 -18.04 -12.39 -16.07
C LEU A 151 -17.34 -11.36 -16.97
N LYS A 152 -17.00 -11.69 -18.22
CA LYS A 152 -16.18 -10.84 -19.10
C LYS A 152 -16.69 -9.41 -19.20
N ASN A 153 -17.99 -9.24 -19.51
CA ASN A 153 -18.58 -7.92 -19.69
C ASN A 153 -18.66 -7.15 -18.37
N GLU A 154 -19.02 -7.83 -17.27
CA GLU A 154 -19.08 -7.21 -15.95
C GLU A 154 -17.70 -6.72 -15.49
N VAL A 155 -16.66 -7.54 -15.66
CA VAL A 155 -15.28 -7.19 -15.30
C VAL A 155 -14.80 -6.04 -16.17
N LEU A 156 -15.08 -6.03 -17.48
CA LEU A 156 -14.73 -4.94 -18.37
C LEU A 156 -15.38 -3.61 -17.93
N GLU A 157 -16.70 -3.58 -17.74
CA GLU A 157 -17.43 -2.37 -17.36
C GLU A 157 -17.01 -1.85 -15.98
N ASN A 158 -16.90 -2.75 -14.99
CA ASN A 158 -16.50 -2.37 -13.64
C ASN A 158 -15.04 -1.89 -13.61
N SER A 159 -14.16 -2.45 -14.45
CA SER A 159 -12.76 -2.02 -14.52
C SER A 159 -12.67 -0.56 -14.94
N ILE A 160 -13.37 -0.20 -16.02
CA ILE A 160 -13.41 1.17 -16.54
C ILE A 160 -14.00 2.12 -15.50
N LYS A 161 -15.16 1.75 -14.93
CA LYS A 161 -15.88 2.58 -13.96
C LYS A 161 -15.05 2.85 -12.70
N ILE A 162 -14.43 1.82 -12.11
CA ILE A 162 -13.60 1.98 -10.91
C ILE A 162 -12.33 2.79 -11.24
N ALA A 163 -11.73 2.57 -12.41
CA ALA A 163 -10.55 3.33 -12.85
C ALA A 163 -10.86 4.82 -12.98
N GLU A 164 -12.01 5.16 -13.56
CA GLU A 164 -12.49 6.55 -13.68
C GLU A 164 -12.77 7.16 -12.30
N GLN A 165 -13.38 6.41 -11.38
CA GLN A 165 -13.61 6.87 -10.01
C GLN A 165 -12.29 7.20 -9.28
N PHE A 166 -11.28 6.33 -9.39
CA PHE A 166 -9.94 6.62 -8.83
C PHE A 166 -9.29 7.82 -9.52
N ALA A 167 -9.42 7.95 -10.84
CA ALA A 167 -8.84 9.04 -11.62
C ALA A 167 -9.43 10.41 -11.28
N ASN A 168 -10.70 10.45 -10.88
CA ASN A 168 -11.45 11.67 -10.60
C ASN A 168 -11.19 12.25 -9.20
N PHE A 169 -10.50 11.54 -8.31
CA PHE A 169 -10.15 12.10 -7.01
C PHE A 169 -9.24 13.33 -7.13
N ASP A 170 -9.45 14.30 -6.23
CA ASP A 170 -8.51 15.38 -5.99
C ASP A 170 -7.25 14.84 -5.30
N ARG A 171 -6.31 14.39 -6.12
CA ARG A 171 -5.02 13.84 -5.69
C ARG A 171 -4.13 14.84 -4.96
N THR A 172 -4.49 16.13 -4.87
CA THR A 172 -3.75 17.08 -4.02
C THR A 172 -3.92 16.78 -2.53
N GLN A 173 -4.99 16.09 -2.17
CA GLN A 173 -5.31 15.70 -0.79
C GLN A 173 -4.68 14.36 -0.39
N PHE A 174 -4.04 13.66 -1.34
CA PHE A 174 -3.44 12.34 -1.10
C PHE A 174 -2.01 12.49 -0.59
N SER A 175 -1.64 11.62 0.35
CA SER A 175 -0.24 11.34 0.67
C SER A 175 0.50 10.79 -0.56
N ASN A 176 1.84 10.81 -0.52
CA ASN A 176 2.64 10.31 -1.63
C ASN A 176 2.45 8.80 -1.87
N SER A 177 2.27 8.01 -0.80
CA SER A 177 1.95 6.58 -0.92
C SER A 177 0.59 6.35 -1.58
N GLU A 178 -0.46 7.06 -1.16
CA GLU A 178 -1.80 6.97 -1.77
C GLU A 178 -1.79 7.43 -3.24
N LYS A 179 -0.97 8.42 -3.60
CA LYS A 179 -0.75 8.78 -5.00
C LYS A 179 -0.14 7.62 -5.76
N ILE A 180 0.87 6.94 -5.22
CA ILE A 180 1.51 5.81 -5.90
C ILE A 180 0.54 4.63 -6.02
N ASP A 181 -0.17 4.28 -4.95
CA ASP A 181 -1.11 3.16 -4.94
C ASP A 181 -2.35 3.45 -5.81
N SER A 182 -2.90 4.66 -5.80
CA SER A 182 -3.98 5.01 -6.75
C SER A 182 -3.53 4.91 -8.20
N SER A 183 -2.30 5.32 -8.52
CA SER A 183 -1.73 5.13 -9.85
C SER A 183 -1.61 3.64 -10.22
N TYR A 184 -1.27 2.77 -9.26
CA TYR A 184 -1.28 1.33 -9.42
C TYR A 184 -2.67 0.82 -9.82
N TYR A 185 -3.68 1.11 -8.99
CA TYR A 185 -5.02 0.57 -9.18
C TYR A 185 -5.60 1.01 -10.53
N ILE A 186 -5.44 2.29 -10.89
CA ILE A 186 -5.93 2.81 -12.17
C ILE A 186 -5.24 2.13 -13.36
N MET A 187 -3.92 1.94 -13.28
CA MET A 187 -3.17 1.24 -14.32
C MET A 187 -3.71 -0.18 -14.51
N THR A 188 -3.82 -0.95 -13.42
CA THR A 188 -4.25 -2.36 -13.47
C THR A 188 -5.66 -2.48 -14.06
N LEU A 189 -6.58 -1.60 -13.63
CA LEU A 189 -7.96 -1.63 -14.10
C LEU A 189 -8.07 -1.29 -15.60
N TYR A 190 -7.36 -0.26 -16.08
CA TYR A 190 -7.35 0.00 -17.52
C TYR A 190 -6.66 -1.11 -18.30
N PHE A 191 -5.65 -1.75 -17.72
CA PHE A 191 -5.05 -2.91 -18.36
C PHE A 191 -6.05 -4.06 -18.53
N TYR A 192 -6.80 -4.41 -17.49
CA TYR A 192 -7.86 -5.42 -17.60
C TYR A 192 -8.91 -5.04 -18.64
N ALA A 193 -9.30 -3.76 -18.70
CA ALA A 193 -10.20 -3.28 -19.75
C ALA A 193 -9.63 -3.45 -21.16
N ALA A 194 -8.32 -3.24 -21.35
CA ALA A 194 -7.64 -3.46 -22.63
C ALA A 194 -7.68 -4.93 -23.06
N ASN A 195 -7.45 -5.85 -22.13
CA ASN A 195 -7.44 -7.28 -22.41
C ASN A 195 -8.83 -7.85 -22.72
N LEU A 196 -9.88 -7.28 -22.13
CA LEU A 196 -11.23 -7.80 -22.28
C LEU A 196 -11.99 -7.18 -23.46
N THR A 197 -11.56 -6.01 -23.96
CA THR A 197 -12.21 -5.39 -25.13
C THR A 197 -11.76 -6.05 -26.43
N GLU A 198 -12.73 -6.35 -27.28
CA GLU A 198 -12.51 -6.86 -28.65
C GLU A 198 -12.27 -5.73 -29.65
N ASN A 199 -12.60 -4.48 -29.28
CA ASN A 199 -12.41 -3.33 -30.14
C ASN A 199 -10.97 -2.83 -30.05
N GLU A 200 -10.19 -3.02 -31.13
CA GLU A 200 -8.78 -2.62 -31.19
C GLU A 200 -8.52 -1.13 -30.88
N LYS A 201 -9.44 -0.24 -31.27
CA LYS A 201 -9.33 1.19 -30.95
C LYS A 201 -9.48 1.43 -29.45
N GLU A 202 -10.41 0.74 -28.80
CA GLU A 202 -10.59 0.81 -27.35
C GLU A 202 -9.43 0.15 -26.60
N LYS A 203 -8.95 -1.00 -27.06
CA LYS A 203 -7.77 -1.68 -26.50
C LYS A 203 -6.59 -0.72 -26.44
N ARG A 204 -6.24 -0.09 -27.56
CA ARG A 204 -5.15 0.92 -27.63
C ARG A 204 -5.40 2.10 -26.69
N LYS A 205 -6.63 2.58 -26.59
CA LYS A 205 -7.02 3.66 -25.66
C LYS A 205 -6.76 3.27 -24.21
N TYR A 206 -7.15 2.07 -23.80
CA TYR A 206 -6.97 1.59 -22.43
C TYR A 206 -5.51 1.28 -22.10
N ILE A 207 -4.74 0.71 -23.04
CA ILE A 207 -3.29 0.53 -22.90
C ILE A 207 -2.61 1.89 -22.67
N TYR A 208 -2.97 2.89 -23.47
CA TYR A 208 -2.45 4.24 -23.33
C TYR A 208 -2.79 4.86 -21.96
N TYR A 209 -4.01 4.65 -21.46
CA TYR A 209 -4.40 5.09 -20.12
C TYR A 209 -3.59 4.39 -19.03
N SER A 210 -3.39 3.08 -19.15
CA SER A 210 -2.58 2.31 -18.22
C SER A 210 -1.13 2.84 -18.17
N LEU A 211 -0.47 3.02 -19.32
CA LEU A 211 0.86 3.61 -19.44
C LEU A 211 0.97 5.01 -18.81
N LYS A 212 -0.04 5.86 -19.00
CA LYS A 212 -0.09 7.19 -18.37
C LYS A 212 -0.01 7.08 -16.85
N TYR A 213 -0.73 6.13 -16.25
CA TYR A 213 -0.75 5.99 -14.80
C TYR A 213 0.50 5.29 -14.24
N ILE A 214 1.13 4.40 -15.01
CA ILE A 214 2.47 3.88 -14.71
C ILE A 214 3.48 5.03 -14.60
N ARG A 215 3.54 5.89 -15.63
CA ARG A 215 4.44 7.06 -15.63
C ARG A 215 4.18 7.99 -14.46
N LYS A 216 2.91 8.23 -14.11
CA LYS A 216 2.55 9.01 -12.91
C LYS A 216 3.04 8.35 -11.63
N GLY A 217 2.89 7.03 -11.48
CA GLY A 217 3.40 6.28 -10.33
C GLY A 217 4.91 6.40 -10.22
N LYS A 218 5.63 6.18 -11.33
CA LYS A 218 7.09 6.32 -11.45
C LYS A 218 7.59 7.72 -11.05
N ASN A 219 6.92 8.76 -11.53
CA ASN A 219 7.26 10.15 -11.19
C ASN A 219 7.01 10.44 -9.70
N GLY A 220 5.95 9.87 -9.12
CA GLY A 220 5.65 9.95 -7.69
C GLY A 220 6.74 9.31 -6.82
N ILE A 221 7.22 8.12 -7.20
CA ILE A 221 8.33 7.44 -6.54
C ILE A 221 9.62 8.28 -6.66
N SER A 222 9.96 8.72 -7.86
CA SER A 222 11.17 9.53 -8.13
C SER A 222 11.17 10.84 -7.34
N SER A 223 10.03 11.53 -7.27
CA SER A 223 9.86 12.76 -6.49
C SER A 223 10.05 12.51 -5.00
N SER A 224 9.49 11.40 -4.48
CA SER A 224 9.64 11.00 -3.07
C SER A 224 11.11 10.72 -2.72
N ILE A 225 11.83 10.02 -3.60
CA ILE A 225 13.28 9.78 -3.46
C ILE A 225 14.06 11.11 -3.42
N GLN A 226 13.77 12.03 -4.34
CA GLN A 226 14.46 13.33 -4.39
C GLN A 226 14.18 14.18 -3.15
N MET A 227 12.94 14.22 -2.68
CA MET A 227 12.56 15.00 -1.49
C MET A 227 13.26 14.48 -0.23
N SER A 228 13.42 13.16 -0.09
CA SER A 228 14.15 12.62 1.04
C SER A 228 15.63 12.94 1.02
N LYS A 229 16.28 12.94 -0.15
CA LYS A 229 17.70 13.30 -0.25
C LYS A 229 17.96 14.73 0.25
N LYS A 230 16.94 15.60 0.26
CA LYS A 230 17.00 16.98 0.76
C LYS A 230 16.85 17.12 2.27
N GLY A 231 16.73 16.02 3.02
CA GLY A 231 16.74 16.06 4.49
C GLY A 231 15.39 16.39 5.14
N ASP A 232 14.29 16.35 4.38
CA ASP A 232 12.95 16.54 4.94
C ASP A 232 12.58 15.33 5.83
N PRO A 233 12.34 15.51 7.13
CA PRO A 233 12.06 14.41 8.06
C PRO A 233 10.83 13.56 7.70
N VAL A 234 9.80 14.18 7.12
CA VAL A 234 8.57 13.48 6.68
C VAL A 234 8.90 12.61 5.47
N ASN A 235 9.65 13.18 4.52
CA ASN A 235 10.10 12.45 3.34
C ASN A 235 11.25 11.47 3.63
N GLN A 236 12.02 11.64 4.71
CA GLN A 236 13.01 10.66 5.18
C GLN A 236 12.35 9.42 5.78
N LYS A 237 11.23 9.57 6.49
CA LYS A 237 10.40 8.42 6.90
C LYS A 237 9.73 7.77 5.70
N LEU A 238 9.20 8.56 4.77
CA LEU A 238 8.70 8.04 3.50
C LEU A 238 9.81 7.34 2.72
N PHE A 239 11.05 7.82 2.78
CA PHE A 239 12.19 7.23 2.09
C PHE A 239 12.78 6.04 2.81
N GLN A 240 12.71 5.97 4.13
CA GLN A 240 12.89 4.72 4.85
C GLN A 240 11.84 3.71 4.41
N TRP A 241 10.57 4.11 4.26
CA TRP A 241 9.52 3.29 3.66
C TRP A 241 9.71 3.02 2.14
N VAL A 242 10.42 3.89 1.41
CA VAL A 242 10.81 3.70 -0.01
C VAL A 242 12.02 2.78 -0.15
N ILE A 243 12.95 2.84 0.81
CA ILE A 243 14.14 1.99 0.93
C ILE A 243 13.78 0.62 1.51
N GLU A 244 12.70 0.51 2.30
CA GLU A 244 12.07 -0.76 2.54
C GLU A 244 11.80 -1.40 1.17
N GLU A 245 12.42 -2.57 0.94
CA GLU A 245 12.50 -3.34 -0.31
C GLU A 245 11.28 -3.17 -1.23
N SER A 246 10.08 -3.17 -0.63
CA SER A 246 8.78 -3.08 -1.28
C SER A 246 8.60 -1.99 -2.34
N LEU A 247 9.20 -0.80 -2.21
CA LEU A 247 8.94 0.31 -3.13
C LEU A 247 9.91 0.37 -4.31
N ARG A 248 11.19 0.05 -4.07
CA ARG A 248 12.16 -0.21 -5.14
C ARG A 248 11.66 -1.34 -6.03
N GLU A 249 11.10 -2.38 -5.43
CA GLU A 249 10.51 -3.51 -6.14
C GLU A 249 9.23 -3.13 -6.89
N LYS A 250 8.33 -2.35 -6.27
CA LYS A 250 7.17 -1.77 -6.99
C LYS A 250 7.64 -0.96 -8.20
N PHE A 251 8.70 -0.17 -8.08
CA PHE A 251 9.26 0.61 -9.19
C PHE A 251 9.78 -0.29 -10.32
N ILE A 252 10.58 -1.31 -9.99
CA ILE A 252 11.06 -2.31 -10.97
C ILE A 252 9.85 -2.98 -11.64
N PHE A 253 8.85 -3.37 -10.88
CA PHE A 253 7.63 -3.95 -11.42
C PHE A 253 6.90 -2.99 -12.38
N TYR A 254 6.74 -1.71 -12.03
CA TYR A 254 6.16 -0.70 -12.92
C TYR A 254 6.97 -0.51 -14.21
N GLU A 255 8.29 -0.55 -14.12
CA GLU A 255 9.18 -0.43 -15.27
C GLU A 255 9.00 -1.63 -16.21
N ALA A 256 8.95 -2.86 -15.67
CA ALA A 256 8.69 -4.08 -16.44
C ALA A 256 7.32 -4.03 -17.12
N LEU A 257 6.27 -3.61 -16.37
CA LEU A 257 4.93 -3.44 -16.93
C LEU A 257 4.89 -2.38 -18.02
N ASN A 258 5.62 -1.27 -17.87
CA ASN A 258 5.73 -0.23 -18.89
C ASN A 258 6.31 -0.83 -20.18
N PHE A 259 7.42 -1.56 -20.10
CA PHE A 259 8.03 -2.21 -21.25
C PHE A 259 7.10 -3.23 -21.92
N CYS A 260 6.43 -4.08 -21.13
CA CYS A 260 5.43 -5.02 -21.62
C CYS A 260 4.32 -4.31 -22.42
N MET A 261 3.80 -3.22 -21.87
CA MET A 261 2.73 -2.44 -22.50
C MET A 261 3.18 -1.73 -23.77
N LEU A 262 4.41 -1.19 -23.81
CA LEU A 262 4.99 -0.60 -25.01
C LEU A 262 5.17 -1.66 -26.11
N LYS A 263 5.60 -2.88 -25.75
CA LYS A 263 5.71 -4.01 -26.68
C LYS A 263 4.35 -4.36 -27.30
N ILE A 264 3.30 -4.48 -26.49
CA ILE A 264 1.92 -4.73 -26.96
C ILE A 264 1.43 -3.62 -27.90
N MET A 265 1.90 -2.38 -27.72
CA MET A 265 1.59 -1.28 -28.65
C MET A 265 2.31 -1.37 -30.00
N GLY A 266 3.23 -2.33 -30.16
CA GLY A 266 4.09 -2.48 -31.32
C GLY A 266 5.33 -1.60 -31.27
N GLU A 267 5.71 -1.06 -30.09
CA GLU A 267 6.99 -0.38 -29.93
C GLU A 267 8.13 -1.40 -29.88
N ASP A 268 9.27 -1.00 -30.43
CA ASP A 268 10.49 -1.81 -30.41
C ASP A 268 11.10 -1.75 -29.01
N VAL A 269 10.85 -2.80 -28.23
CA VAL A 269 11.35 -2.98 -26.87
C VAL A 269 12.21 -4.24 -26.83
N ASP A 270 13.41 -4.11 -26.27
CA ASP A 270 14.30 -5.23 -26.04
C ASP A 270 13.74 -6.14 -24.94
N LEU A 271 13.31 -7.34 -25.33
CA LEU A 271 12.75 -8.34 -24.42
C LEU A 271 13.77 -8.77 -23.36
N LYS A 272 15.07 -8.70 -23.67
CA LYS A 272 16.13 -9.00 -22.71
C LYS A 272 16.15 -7.99 -21.57
N GLU A 273 15.89 -6.71 -21.86
CA GLU A 273 15.79 -5.67 -20.83
C GLU A 273 14.62 -5.96 -19.88
N ILE A 274 13.51 -6.49 -20.40
CA ILE A 274 12.36 -6.92 -19.58
C ILE A 274 12.75 -8.09 -18.68
N ASP A 275 13.37 -9.14 -19.21
CA ASP A 275 13.75 -10.31 -18.43
C ASP A 275 14.82 -9.99 -17.38
N ASP A 276 15.85 -9.21 -17.73
CA ASP A 276 16.89 -8.76 -16.80
C ASP A 276 16.27 -7.96 -15.64
N LEU A 277 15.30 -7.10 -15.97
CA LEU A 277 14.61 -6.28 -14.98
C LEU A 277 13.67 -7.11 -14.10
N MET A 278 13.00 -8.11 -14.66
CA MET A 278 12.17 -9.07 -13.93
C MET A 278 12.99 -10.01 -13.02
N ASP A 279 14.19 -10.40 -13.46
CA ASP A 279 15.10 -11.22 -12.66
C ASP A 279 15.79 -10.46 -11.54
N SER A 280 15.86 -9.14 -11.66
CA SER A 280 16.29 -8.27 -10.56
C SER A 280 15.28 -8.19 -9.40
N ILE A 281 14.04 -8.70 -9.57
CA ILE A 281 13.01 -8.73 -8.52
C ILE A 281 13.26 -9.91 -7.56
N PRO A 282 13.38 -9.68 -6.24
CA PRO A 282 13.63 -10.77 -5.29
C PRO A 282 12.50 -11.83 -5.26
N SER A 283 12.88 -13.09 -5.00
CA SER A 283 11.99 -14.27 -5.11
C SER A 283 10.76 -14.23 -4.19
N GLN A 284 10.90 -13.71 -2.98
CA GLN A 284 9.78 -13.55 -2.03
C GLN A 284 8.67 -12.64 -2.58
N TYR A 285 9.00 -11.74 -3.51
CA TYR A 285 8.06 -10.83 -4.15
C TYR A 285 7.58 -11.32 -5.51
N LYS A 286 8.36 -12.16 -6.21
CA LYS A 286 7.84 -12.97 -7.32
C LYS A 286 6.59 -13.75 -6.87
N LEU A 287 6.63 -14.32 -5.66
CA LEU A 287 5.49 -14.94 -4.98
C LEU A 287 4.40 -13.93 -4.55
N LYS A 288 4.78 -12.81 -3.90
CA LYS A 288 3.80 -11.83 -3.39
C LYS A 288 2.96 -11.20 -4.49
N TYR A 289 3.58 -10.87 -5.62
CA TYR A 289 2.91 -10.27 -6.77
C TYR A 289 2.49 -11.31 -7.80
N ARG A 290 2.73 -12.60 -7.53
CA ARG A 290 2.52 -13.75 -8.42
C ARG A 290 2.94 -13.40 -9.84
N LEU A 291 4.19 -12.95 -10.01
CA LEU A 291 4.70 -12.41 -11.28
C LEU A 291 4.68 -13.45 -12.40
N ASP A 292 4.84 -14.70 -12.03
CA ASP A 292 4.66 -15.89 -12.86
C ASP A 292 3.20 -16.16 -13.26
N GLU A 293 2.25 -15.60 -12.51
CA GLU A 293 0.81 -15.70 -12.77
C GLU A 293 0.21 -14.39 -13.30
N ASN A 294 1.03 -13.34 -13.43
CA ASN A 294 0.56 -12.06 -13.91
C ASN A 294 0.27 -12.20 -15.42
N PRO A 295 -0.98 -11.98 -15.87
CA PRO A 295 -1.38 -12.19 -17.25
C PRO A 295 -0.51 -11.41 -18.25
N LEU A 296 -0.10 -10.18 -17.91
CA LEU A 296 0.78 -9.35 -18.76
C LEU A 296 2.13 -10.01 -19.03
N LEU A 297 2.75 -10.46 -17.95
CA LEU A 297 4.10 -10.99 -18.00
C LEU A 297 4.09 -12.34 -18.70
N ILE A 298 3.02 -13.12 -18.54
CA ILE A 298 2.81 -14.37 -19.28
C ILE A 298 2.66 -14.09 -20.77
N GLU A 299 1.80 -13.14 -21.15
CA GLU A 299 1.49 -12.83 -22.55
C GLU A 299 2.73 -12.31 -23.29
N VAL A 300 3.44 -11.33 -22.72
CA VAL A 300 4.68 -10.80 -23.31
C VAL A 300 5.79 -11.85 -23.39
N ARG A 301 5.90 -12.74 -22.39
CA ARG A 301 6.86 -13.86 -22.47
C ARG A 301 6.49 -14.90 -23.51
N LYS A 302 5.20 -15.12 -23.75
CA LYS A 302 4.73 -16.04 -24.78
C LYS A 302 5.10 -15.52 -26.17
N GLU A 303 4.78 -14.25 -26.45
CA GLU A 303 5.17 -13.59 -27.71
C GLU A 303 6.69 -13.55 -27.87
N GLY A 304 7.43 -13.26 -26.80
CA GLY A 304 8.89 -13.23 -26.85
C GLY A 304 9.53 -14.59 -27.16
N LYS A 305 8.98 -15.69 -26.65
CA LYS A 305 9.48 -17.04 -26.96
C LYS A 305 9.22 -17.45 -28.40
N GLU A 306 8.05 -17.11 -28.95
CA GLU A 306 7.69 -17.41 -30.34
C GLU A 306 8.65 -16.71 -31.32
N ILE A 307 8.98 -15.44 -31.07
CA ILE A 307 9.96 -14.67 -31.90
C ILE A 307 11.37 -15.29 -31.84
N ILE A 308 11.85 -15.68 -30.65
CA ILE A 308 13.19 -16.29 -30.48
C ILE A 308 13.28 -17.66 -31.17
N GLU A 309 12.18 -18.39 -31.27
CA GLU A 309 12.13 -19.68 -31.99
C GLU A 309 12.09 -19.48 -33.52
N GLU A 310 11.39 -18.45 -34.02
CA GLU A 310 11.41 -18.08 -35.44
C GLU A 310 12.78 -17.58 -35.91
N GLU A 311 13.52 -16.82 -35.11
CA GLU A 311 14.88 -16.35 -35.46
C GLU A 311 15.94 -17.47 -35.49
N LYS A 312 15.65 -18.65 -34.93
CA LYS A 312 16.55 -19.82 -34.92
C LYS A 312 16.33 -20.77 -36.10
N LEU A 313 15.27 -20.56 -36.88
CA LEU A 313 14.93 -21.34 -38.08
C LEU A 313 15.48 -20.70 -39.36
#